data_AF-A0A0F7VMI7-F1
#
_entry.id   AF-A0A0F7VMI7-F1
#
_cell.length_a   1.000
_cell.length_b   1.000
_cell.length_c   1.000
_cell.angle_alpha   90.00
_cell.angle_beta   90.00
_cell.angle_gamma   90.00
#
_symmetry.space_group_name_H-M   'P 1'
#
loop_
_entity.id
_entity.type
_entity.pdbx_description
1 polymer ?
#
loop_
_entity_poly.entity_id
_entity_poly.type
_entity_poly.pdbx_seq_one_letter_code
_entity_poly.pdbx_strand_id
1 'polypeptide(L)'
;MMSNRRPGGALAAVLIAAAATSTFSHPAQAAPEAAPKAPTQATPTCYATSCHGLDPIETHCVDDAVTIDDAAHEGRIVRLRYSAQCRAAWVQLWFGKPDDRAYVRTEENSSPEWAKSSGGG
;
A
#
# COMPACT_ATOMS: atom_id res chain seq x y z
N MET A 1 9.28 -56.83 -22.60
CA MET A 1 8.64 -57.99 -21.93
C MET A 1 7.73 -57.43 -20.85
N MET A 2 6.43 -57.76 -20.96
CA MET A 2 5.36 -57.78 -19.93
C MET A 2 5.13 -56.45 -19.17
N SER A 3 4.18 -55.60 -19.54
CA SER A 3 2.71 -55.80 -19.50
C SER A 3 2.23 -56.20 -18.11
N ASN A 4 1.49 -55.32 -17.41
CA ASN A 4 0.30 -55.78 -16.69
C ASN A 4 -0.76 -54.69 -16.50
N ARG A 5 -1.86 -54.92 -17.22
CA ARG A 5 -3.15 -54.24 -17.12
C ARG A 5 -3.87 -54.72 -15.85
N ARG A 6 -4.73 -53.88 -15.27
CA ARG A 6 -5.84 -54.35 -14.43
C ARG A 6 -7.19 -53.89 -15.02
N PRO A 7 -8.20 -54.78 -15.09
CA PRO A 7 -9.55 -54.57 -15.64
C PRO A 7 -10.37 -53.74 -14.62
N GLY A 8 -11.46 -53.06 -14.94
CA GLY A 8 -12.58 -53.35 -15.84
C GLY A 8 -13.85 -53.19 -14.99
N GLY A 9 -14.78 -52.33 -15.40
CA GLY A 9 -15.96 -52.00 -14.60
C GLY A 9 -17.02 -51.27 -15.41
N ALA A 10 -17.91 -52.08 -15.96
CA ALA A 10 -19.14 -51.88 -16.72
C ALA A 10 -19.83 -50.49 -16.82
N LEU A 11 -20.35 -50.31 -18.04
CA LEU A 11 -21.32 -49.33 -18.53
C LEU A 11 -22.65 -49.37 -17.75
N ALA A 12 -23.26 -48.20 -17.51
CA ALA A 12 -24.70 -48.07 -17.34
C ALA A 12 -25.16 -46.74 -17.96
N ALA A 13 -25.64 -46.81 -19.20
CA ALA A 13 -26.37 -45.73 -19.85
C ALA A 13 -27.81 -45.74 -19.32
N VAL A 14 -28.22 -44.66 -18.67
CA VAL A 14 -29.62 -44.43 -18.27
C VAL A 14 -30.11 -43.22 -19.05
N LEU A 15 -30.83 -43.48 -20.15
CA LEU A 15 -31.60 -42.47 -20.88
C LEU A 15 -32.98 -42.38 -20.21
N ILE A 16 -33.23 -41.30 -19.45
CA ILE A 16 -34.57 -40.92 -19.02
C ILE A 16 -34.96 -39.70 -19.84
N ALA A 17 -35.82 -39.91 -20.83
CA ALA A 17 -36.56 -38.85 -21.49
C ALA A 17 -37.85 -38.61 -20.70
N ALA A 18 -37.98 -37.43 -20.09
CA ALA A 18 -39.24 -36.92 -19.57
C ALA A 18 -39.36 -35.43 -19.89
N ALA A 19 -40.26 -35.11 -20.82
CA ALA A 19 -40.67 -33.75 -21.13
C ALA A 19 -41.60 -33.23 -20.02
N ALA A 20 -41.25 -32.10 -19.40
CA ALA A 20 -42.16 -31.33 -18.56
C ALA A 20 -41.78 -29.84 -18.62
N THR A 21 -42.82 -29.03 -18.78
CA THR A 21 -42.87 -27.61 -19.15
C THR A 21 -42.01 -26.66 -18.30
N SER A 22 -41.16 -25.87 -18.97
CA SER A 22 -40.35 -24.82 -18.36
C SER A 22 -41.17 -23.56 -18.10
N THR A 23 -41.70 -23.39 -16.89
CA THR A 23 -42.16 -22.07 -16.42
C THR A 23 -40.95 -21.27 -15.99
N PHE A 24 -40.45 -20.39 -16.86
CA PHE A 24 -39.37 -19.46 -16.51
C PHE A 24 -39.88 -18.45 -15.48
N SER A 25 -39.59 -18.70 -14.21
CA SER A 25 -39.64 -17.68 -13.16
C SER A 25 -38.52 -16.68 -13.42
N HIS A 26 -38.86 -15.46 -13.82
CA HIS A 26 -37.90 -14.37 -13.96
C HIS A 26 -37.38 -14.00 -12.55
N PRO A 27 -36.06 -14.06 -12.29
CA PRO A 27 -35.53 -13.54 -11.04
C PRO A 27 -35.74 -12.02 -11.04
N ALA A 28 -36.32 -11.50 -9.94
CA ALA A 28 -36.36 -10.07 -9.70
C ALA A 28 -34.93 -9.54 -9.67
N GLN A 29 -34.55 -8.73 -10.67
CA GLN A 29 -33.27 -8.03 -10.68
C GLN A 29 -33.26 -7.07 -9.49
N ALA A 30 -32.50 -7.43 -8.46
CA ALA A 30 -32.14 -6.51 -7.40
C ALA A 30 -31.47 -5.28 -8.04
N ALA A 31 -31.97 -4.09 -7.71
CA ALA A 31 -31.37 -2.84 -8.16
C ALA A 31 -29.90 -2.81 -7.68
N PRO A 32 -28.97 -2.24 -8.47
CA PRO A 32 -27.58 -2.10 -8.03
C PRO A 32 -27.56 -1.27 -6.75
N GLU A 33 -27.17 -1.89 -5.64
CA GLU A 33 -26.92 -1.18 -4.39
C GLU A 33 -25.73 -0.26 -4.64
N ALA A 34 -25.91 1.04 -4.37
CA ALA A 34 -24.89 2.04 -4.63
C ALA A 34 -23.65 1.71 -3.80
N ALA A 35 -22.55 1.38 -4.48
CA ALA A 35 -21.29 1.08 -3.83
C ALA A 35 -20.83 2.30 -3.00
N PRO A 36 -20.25 2.08 -1.81
CA PRO A 36 -19.69 3.16 -1.00
C PRO A 36 -18.67 3.97 -1.82
N LYS A 37 -18.84 5.30 -1.88
CA LYS A 37 -17.82 6.16 -2.48
C LYS A 37 -16.58 6.12 -1.61
N ALA A 38 -15.42 5.85 -2.23
CA ALA A 38 -14.14 5.99 -1.55
C ALA A 38 -13.96 7.45 -1.08
N PRO A 39 -13.32 7.67 0.09
CA PRO A 39 -12.97 9.01 0.54
C PRO A 39 -12.11 9.70 -0.53
N THR A 40 -12.50 10.92 -0.90
CA THR A 40 -11.71 11.78 -1.78
C THR A 40 -10.52 12.30 -0.99
N GLN A 41 -9.31 11.97 -1.44
CA GLN A 41 -8.08 12.59 -0.94
C GLN A 41 -7.99 14.02 -1.46
N ALA A 42 -7.44 14.92 -0.64
CA ALA A 42 -7.18 16.29 -1.09
C ALA A 42 -6.09 16.29 -2.16
N THR A 43 -6.13 17.27 -3.07
CA THR A 43 -5.09 17.40 -4.10
C THR A 43 -3.83 17.96 -3.45
N PRO A 44 -2.66 17.34 -3.65
CA PRO A 44 -1.40 17.89 -3.16
C PRO A 44 -1.14 19.31 -3.67
N THR A 45 -0.56 20.15 -2.82
CA THR A 45 -0.21 21.54 -3.18
C THR A 45 1.25 21.69 -3.63
N CYS A 46 2.05 20.63 -3.54
CA CYS A 46 3.45 20.59 -3.97
C CYS A 46 3.77 19.28 -4.74
N TYR A 47 4.92 19.25 -5.42
CA TYR A 47 5.38 18.07 -6.15
C TYR A 47 6.91 18.02 -6.22
N ALA A 48 7.49 16.86 -5.89
CA ALA A 48 8.92 16.59 -5.85
C ALA A 48 9.70 17.66 -5.05
N THR A 49 10.68 18.32 -5.67
CA THR A 49 11.52 19.32 -4.99
C THR A 49 10.75 20.53 -4.47
N SER A 50 9.58 20.88 -5.03
CA SER A 50 8.80 22.01 -4.49
C SER A 50 8.20 21.73 -3.11
N CYS A 51 8.21 20.47 -2.65
CA CYS A 51 7.80 20.10 -1.29
C CYS A 51 8.89 20.32 -0.23
N HIS A 52 10.11 20.68 -0.61
CA HIS A 52 11.22 20.76 0.33
C HIS A 52 10.94 21.81 1.43
N GLY A 53 11.03 21.40 2.68
CA GLY A 53 10.83 22.27 3.85
C GLY A 53 9.36 22.64 4.12
N LEU A 54 8.41 22.10 3.36
CA LEU A 54 6.98 22.29 3.61
C LEU A 54 6.45 21.23 4.57
N ASP A 55 5.35 21.57 5.26
CA ASP A 55 4.64 20.63 6.11
C ASP A 55 3.84 19.63 5.24
N PRO A 56 4.04 18.30 5.38
CA PRO A 56 3.33 17.28 4.63
C PRO A 56 1.82 17.19 4.95
N ILE A 57 1.37 17.71 6.09
CA ILE A 57 -0.05 17.82 6.45
C ILE A 57 -0.68 18.97 5.66
N GLU A 58 -0.07 20.15 5.69
CA GLU A 58 -0.55 21.34 4.97
C GLU A 58 -0.50 21.16 3.44
N THR A 59 0.43 20.35 2.95
CA THR A 59 0.54 20.04 1.52
C THR A 59 -0.28 18.85 1.06
N HIS A 60 -1.03 18.20 1.98
CA HIS A 60 -1.81 16.99 1.76
C HIS A 60 -1.00 15.76 1.31
N CYS A 61 0.33 15.83 1.32
CA CYS A 61 1.18 14.69 1.00
C CYS A 61 1.03 13.55 2.00
N VAL A 62 0.61 13.82 3.24
CA VAL A 62 0.39 12.79 4.25
C VAL A 62 -0.70 11.78 3.88
N ASP A 63 -1.65 12.16 3.02
CA ASP A 63 -2.89 11.43 2.77
C ASP A 63 -2.68 10.06 2.08
N ASP A 64 -1.70 9.96 1.16
CA ASP A 64 -1.33 8.71 0.48
C ASP A 64 0.00 8.13 0.98
N ALA A 65 0.60 8.75 2.00
CA ALA A 65 1.93 8.40 2.39
C ALA A 65 2.02 7.06 3.11
N VAL A 66 3.09 6.33 2.81
CA VAL A 66 3.46 5.08 3.46
C VAL A 66 4.76 5.24 4.23
N THR A 67 4.93 4.43 5.27
CA THR A 67 6.22 4.32 5.96
C THR A 67 7.06 3.33 5.17
N ILE A 68 8.21 3.78 4.68
CA ILE A 68 9.12 2.96 3.88
C ILE A 68 10.33 2.48 4.67
N ASP A 69 10.64 3.14 5.79
CA ASP A 69 11.67 2.72 6.74
C ASP A 69 11.38 3.34 8.12
N ASP A 70 11.89 2.72 9.17
CA ASP A 70 11.81 3.25 10.53
C ASP A 70 12.97 2.82 11.42
N ALA A 71 13.33 3.71 12.35
CA ALA A 71 14.41 3.49 13.30
C ALA A 71 14.04 4.02 14.69
N ALA A 72 14.54 3.35 15.72
CA ALA A 72 14.50 3.85 17.08
C ALA A 72 15.88 4.40 17.47
N HIS A 73 15.90 5.60 18.06
CA HIS A 73 17.13 6.24 18.54
C HIS A 73 16.85 7.00 19.84
N GLU A 74 17.56 6.66 20.92
CA GLU A 74 17.42 7.32 22.23
C GLU A 74 15.96 7.47 22.73
N GLY A 75 15.13 6.45 22.49
CA GLY A 75 13.71 6.45 22.87
C GLY A 75 12.80 7.28 21.95
N ARG A 76 13.32 7.79 20.83
CA ARG A 76 12.55 8.34 19.71
C ARG A 76 12.24 7.26 18.68
N ILE A 77 11.16 7.46 17.94
CA ILE A 77 10.91 6.69 16.71
C ILE A 77 10.93 7.66 15.54
N VAL A 78 11.79 7.39 14.57
CA VAL A 78 11.99 8.13 13.34
C VAL A 78 11.44 7.28 12.21
N ARG A 79 10.40 7.74 11.53
CA ARG A 79 9.82 7.05 10.36
C ARG A 79 10.12 7.83 9.09
N LEU A 80 10.66 7.16 8.10
CA LEU A 80 10.76 7.68 6.75
C LEU A 80 9.42 7.48 6.05
N ARG A 81 8.75 8.59 5.73
CA ARG A 81 7.46 8.62 5.06
C ARG A 81 7.65 9.03 3.61
N TYR A 82 6.95 8.38 2.69
CA TYR A 82 6.96 8.71 1.27
C TYR A 82 5.54 8.76 0.70
N SER A 83 5.25 9.81 -0.08
CA SER A 83 4.02 9.97 -0.84
C SER A 83 4.28 9.73 -2.33
N ALA A 84 3.50 8.84 -2.94
CA ALA A 84 3.60 8.57 -4.37
C ALA A 84 2.99 9.72 -5.20
N GLN A 85 1.90 10.31 -4.71
CA GLN A 85 1.24 11.47 -5.34
C GLN A 85 2.18 12.69 -5.37
N CYS A 86 2.83 13.01 -4.26
CA CYS A 86 3.75 14.14 -4.17
C CYS A 86 5.14 13.86 -4.71
N ARG A 87 5.55 12.58 -4.83
CA ARG A 87 6.95 12.18 -5.07
C ARG A 87 7.94 12.84 -4.12
N ALA A 88 7.57 12.88 -2.85
CA ALA A 88 8.35 13.53 -1.80
C ALA A 88 8.43 12.63 -0.57
N ALA A 89 9.54 12.77 0.17
CA ALA A 89 9.80 12.05 1.41
C ALA A 89 10.06 13.02 2.56
N TRP A 90 9.70 12.61 3.78
CA TRP A 90 9.96 13.36 5.00
C TRP A 90 10.14 12.41 6.19
N VAL A 91 10.65 12.97 7.29
CA VAL A 91 10.70 12.27 8.57
C VAL A 91 9.44 12.56 9.38
N GLN A 92 8.82 11.52 9.92
CA GLN A 92 7.88 11.62 11.02
C GLN A 92 8.57 11.21 12.32
N LEU A 93 8.65 12.13 13.28
CA LEU A 93 9.25 11.92 14.59
C LEU A 93 8.16 11.65 15.65
N TRP A 94 8.29 10.55 16.39
CA TRP A 94 7.50 10.25 17.56
C TRP A 94 8.34 10.33 18.83
N PHE A 95 7.68 10.71 19.92
CA PHE A 95 8.28 10.92 21.24
C PHE A 95 9.37 12.00 21.25
N GLY A 96 9.38 12.89 20.25
CA GLY A 96 10.26 14.05 20.16
C GLY A 96 10.22 14.94 21.40
N LYS A 97 11.34 15.56 21.74
CA LYS A 97 11.41 16.70 22.67
C LYS A 97 11.45 18.00 21.87
N PRO A 98 11.14 19.15 22.50
CA PRO A 98 11.46 20.45 21.92
C PRO A 98 12.92 20.48 21.41
N ASP A 99 13.13 21.15 20.28
CA ASP A 99 14.41 21.27 19.55
C ASP A 99 14.95 20.02 18.84
N ASP A 100 14.33 18.84 18.98
CA ASP A 100 14.71 17.68 18.18
C ASP A 100 14.46 17.95 16.68
N ARG A 101 15.47 17.67 15.84
CA ARG A 101 15.36 17.81 14.38
C ARG A 101 15.84 16.56 13.68
N ALA A 102 15.11 16.16 12.64
CA ALA A 102 15.45 15.03 11.79
C ALA A 102 15.33 15.45 10.33
N TYR A 103 16.21 14.90 9.49
CA TYR A 103 16.34 15.29 8.09
C TYR A 103 16.44 14.04 7.23
N VAL A 104 15.77 14.04 6.08
CA VAL A 104 15.98 13.04 5.03
C VAL A 104 17.13 13.52 4.16
N ARG A 105 18.16 12.68 3.98
CA ARG A 105 19.24 12.90 3.00
C ARG A 105 19.45 11.65 2.17
N THR A 106 19.86 11.84 0.93
CA THR A 106 20.32 10.73 0.09
C THR A 106 21.72 10.28 0.54
N GLU A 107 22.09 9.03 0.27
CA GLU A 107 23.41 8.48 0.60
C GLU A 107 24.58 9.23 -0.06
N GLU A 108 24.34 9.84 -1.22
CA GLU A 108 25.32 10.73 -1.87
C GLU A 108 25.69 11.94 -0.98
N ASN A 109 24.78 12.36 -0.10
CA ASN A 109 24.94 13.46 0.85
C ASN A 109 24.99 12.97 2.31
N SER A 110 25.30 11.69 2.55
CA SER A 110 25.28 11.10 3.89
C SER A 110 26.50 11.41 4.75
N SER A 111 27.39 12.33 4.36
CA SER A 111 28.34 12.93 5.31
C SER A 111 27.67 14.13 5.97
N PRO A 112 27.19 14.02 7.23
CA PRO A 112 26.70 15.20 7.91
C PRO A 112 27.83 16.21 8.07
N GLU A 113 27.54 17.49 7.81
CA GLU A 113 28.45 18.60 8.12
C GLU A 113 28.87 18.58 9.61
N TRP A 114 27.97 18.15 10.52
CA TRP A 114 28.30 17.95 11.93
C TRP A 114 29.26 16.79 12.20
N ALA A 115 29.26 15.72 11.38
CA ALA A 115 30.22 14.62 11.51
C ALA A 115 31.61 14.97 10.95
N LYS A 116 31.70 16.01 10.11
CA LYS A 116 32.98 16.61 9.74
C LYS A 116 33.57 17.47 10.86
N SER A 117 32.73 18.01 11.75
CA SER A 117 33.17 18.91 12.84
C SER A 117 33.78 18.21 14.06
N SER A 118 33.56 16.90 14.24
CA SER A 118 34.01 16.14 15.41
C SER A 118 35.39 15.45 15.24
N GLY A 119 36.07 15.67 14.10
CA GLY A 119 37.36 15.03 13.77
C GLY A 119 38.60 15.92 13.94
N GLY A 120 38.54 16.96 14.77
CA GLY A 120 39.66 17.86 15.06
C GLY A 120 39.97 17.93 16.55
N GLY A 121 40.87 17.06 17.02
CA GLY A 121 41.43 17.05 18.36
C GLY A 121 42.75 16.31 18.38
#